data_AF-A0A240UJ00-F1
#
_entry.id   AF-A0A240UJ00-F1
#
_cell.length_a   1.000
_cell.length_b   1.000
_cell.length_c   1.000
_cell.angle_alpha   90.00
_cell.angle_beta   90.00
_cell.angle_gamma   90.00
#
_symmetry.space_group_name_H-M   'P 1'
#
loop_
_entity.id
_entity.type
_entity.pdbx_description
1 polymer ?
#
loop_
_entity_poly.entity_id
_entity_poly.type
_entity_poly.pdbx_seq_one_letter_code
_entity_poly.pdbx_strand_id
1 'polypeptide(L)' 'MNPVKTNNDRLRELVEESGLSQAAALAIFNMGLGPAAYSINTFKAFLVRSDSPKYRALKDELLAHAEKNFKQHLKST' A
#
# COMPACT_ATOMS: atom_id res chain seq x y z
N MET A 1 -17.69 18.81 1.50
CA MET A 1 -16.25 18.72 1.79
C MET A 1 -15.88 17.25 1.64
N ASN A 2 -15.05 16.88 0.67
CA ASN A 2 -14.62 15.48 0.56
C ASN A 2 -13.75 15.16 1.80
N PRO A 3 -13.97 14.02 2.47
CA PRO A 3 -13.13 13.65 3.59
C PRO A 3 -11.67 13.58 3.15
N VAL A 4 -10.77 14.09 3.99
CA VAL A 4 -9.32 13.99 3.75
C VAL A 4 -8.97 12.51 3.70
N LYS A 5 -8.43 12.04 2.57
CA LYS A 5 -8.01 10.65 2.39
C LYS A 5 -6.92 10.29 3.40
N THR A 6 -7.06 9.14 4.03
CA THR A 6 -6.01 8.57 4.88
C THR A 6 -4.90 7.97 4.02
N ASN A 7 -3.75 7.68 4.63
CA ASN A 7 -2.67 6.95 3.94
C ASN A 7 -3.12 5.56 3.47
N ASN A 8 -4.00 4.91 4.22
CA ASN A 8 -4.59 3.63 3.85
C ASN A 8 -5.51 3.75 2.64
N ASP A 9 -6.29 4.84 2.53
CA ASP A 9 -7.08 5.13 1.32
C ASP A 9 -6.19 5.31 0.11
N ARG A 10 -5.11 6.10 0.24
CA ARG A 10 -4.15 6.32 -0.85
C ARG A 10 -3.44 5.04 -1.26
N LEU A 11 -3.02 4.20 -0.31
CA LEU A 11 -2.41 2.92 -0.61
C LEU A 11 -3.39 2.00 -1.35
N ARG A 12 -4.67 1.98 -0.96
CA ARG A 12 -5.69 1.21 -1.69
C ARG A 12 -5.82 1.67 -3.13
N GLU A 13 -5.87 2.97 -3.37
CA GLU A 13 -5.94 3.54 -4.72
C GLU A 13 -4.73 3.15 -5.57
N LEU A 14 -3.51 3.21 -5.02
CA LEU A 14 -2.31 2.75 -5.74
C LEU A 14 -2.42 1.28 -6.15
N VAL A 15 -2.93 0.42 -5.27
CA VAL A 15 -3.10 -1.01 -5.54
C VAL A 15 -4.19 -1.22 -6.60
N GLU A 16 -5.32 -0.53 -6.50
CA GLU A 16 -6.43 -0.60 -7.45
C GLU A 16 -6.02 -0.09 -8.85
N GLU A 17 -5.38 1.07 -8.93
CA GLU A 17 -4.89 1.67 -10.18
C GLU A 17 -3.81 0.83 -10.86
N SER A 18 -3.01 0.08 -10.08
CA SER A 18 -2.00 -0.83 -10.63
C SER A 18 -2.59 -2.05 -11.35
N GLY A 19 -3.86 -2.40 -11.09
CA GLY A 19 -4.47 -3.63 -11.60
C GLY A 19 -3.81 -4.92 -11.10
N LEU A 20 -2.90 -4.83 -10.12
CA LEU A 20 -2.14 -5.97 -9.61
C LEU A 20 -2.96 -6.81 -8.62
N SER A 21 -2.64 -8.10 -8.55
CA SER A 21 -3.08 -8.93 -7.43
C SER A 21 -2.45 -8.43 -6.12
N GLN A 22 -3.08 -8.71 -4.97
CA GLN A 22 -2.53 -8.29 -3.66
C GLN A 22 -1.12 -8.84 -3.39
N ALA A 23 -0.78 -10.03 -3.91
CA ALA A 23 0.55 -10.61 -3.77
C ALA A 23 1.59 -9.86 -4.63
N ALA A 24 1.23 -9.48 -5.86
CA ALA A 24 2.08 -8.68 -6.73
C ALA A 24 2.25 -7.25 -6.19
N ALA A 25 1.17 -6.62 -5.73
CA ALA A 25 1.20 -5.33 -5.06
C ALA A 25 2.08 -5.34 -3.80
N LEU A 26 2.04 -6.42 -3.01
CA LEU A 26 2.93 -6.62 -1.88
C LEU A 26 4.41 -6.65 -2.30
N ALA A 27 4.73 -7.32 -3.41
CA ALA A 27 6.11 -7.37 -3.91
C ALA A 27 6.63 -5.97 -4.28
N ILE A 28 5.79 -5.14 -4.91
CA ILE A 28 6.12 -3.73 -5.20
C ILE A 28 6.25 -2.92 -3.90
N PHE A 29 5.32 -3.09 -2.96
CA PHE A 29 5.35 -2.42 -1.67
C PHE A 29 6.61 -2.75 -0.84
N ASN A 30 7.08 -4.00 -0.89
CA ASN A 30 8.26 -4.45 -0.16
C ASN A 30 9.59 -4.18 -0.86
N MET A 31 9.56 -3.67 -2.09
CA MET A 31 10.76 -3.48 -2.91
C MET A 31 11.72 -2.49 -2.22
N GLY A 32 12.90 -2.97 -1.82
CA GLY A 32 13.91 -2.16 -1.14
C GLY A 32 13.76 -2.07 0.38
N LEU A 33 12.76 -2.72 1.00
CA LEU A 33 12.65 -2.81 2.47
C LEU A 33 13.58 -3.87 3.09
N GLY A 34 14.03 -4.86 2.30
CA GLY A 34 14.94 -5.90 2.77
C GLY A 34 14.38 -6.67 3.98
N PRO A 35 15.14 -6.79 5.10
CA PRO A 35 14.66 -7.45 6.32
C PRO A 35 13.41 -6.82 6.95
N ALA A 36 13.08 -5.57 6.61
CA ALA A 36 11.89 -4.87 7.10
C ALA A 36 10.64 -5.11 6.21
N ALA A 37 10.71 -6.05 5.27
CA ALA A 37 9.58 -6.40 4.40
C ALA A 37 8.37 -6.91 5.21
N TYR A 38 7.18 -6.55 4.75
CA TYR A 38 5.93 -6.90 5.40
C TYR A 38 5.35 -8.21 4.90
N SER A 39 4.69 -8.95 5.80
CA SER A 39 3.90 -10.13 5.42
C SER A 39 2.62 -9.74 4.67
N ILE A 40 2.05 -10.67 3.91
CA ILE A 40 0.75 -10.47 3.25
C ILE A 40 -0.39 -10.17 4.24
N ASN A 41 -0.33 -10.72 5.45
CA ASN A 41 -1.33 -10.45 6.48
C ASN A 41 -1.24 -9.01 6.99
N THR A 42 -0.01 -8.52 7.22
CA THR A 42 0.21 -7.13 7.62
C THR A 42 -0.15 -6.16 6.49
N PHE A 43 0.17 -6.50 5.25
CA PHE A 43 -0.20 -5.69 4.09
C PHE A 43 -1.72 -5.60 3.92
N LYS A 44 -2.44 -6.72 4.02
CA LYS A 44 -3.91 -6.74 4.04
C LYS A 44 -4.49 -5.86 5.15
N ALA A 45 -3.85 -5.83 6.32
CA ALA A 45 -4.26 -4.96 7.42
C ALA A 45 -4.16 -3.45 7.09
N PHE A 46 -3.28 -3.06 6.16
CA PHE A 46 -3.25 -1.69 5.62
C PHE A 46 -4.35 -1.43 4.59
N LEU A 47 -4.81 -2.46 3.87
CA LEU A 47 -5.82 -2.33 2.82
C LEU A 47 -7.27 -2.43 3.31
N VAL A 48 -7.52 -2.99 4.50
CA VAL A 48 -8.87 -3.04 5.06
C VAL A 48 -9.39 -1.65 5.43
N ARG A 49 -10.72 -1.54 5.50
CA ARG A 49 -11.42 -0.34 5.98
C ARG A 49 -11.06 -0.04 7.44
N SER A 50 -11.13 1.24 7.83
CA SER A 50 -10.78 1.73 9.17
C SER A 50 -11.70 1.26 10.29
N ASP A 51 -12.90 0.78 9.95
CA ASP A 51 -13.87 0.18 10.86
C ASP A 51 -13.54 -1.30 11.20
N SER A 52 -12.56 -1.91 10.51
CA SER A 52 -12.18 -3.29 10.72
C SER A 52 -11.31 -3.45 11.98
N PRO A 53 -11.53 -4.48 12.82
CA PRO A 53 -10.64 -4.78 13.95
C PRO A 53 -9.22 -5.18 13.51
N LYS A 54 -9.04 -5.52 12.23
CA LYS A 54 -7.73 -5.84 11.65
C LYS A 54 -7.03 -4.61 11.07
N TYR A 55 -7.66 -3.43 11.12
CA TYR A 55 -7.09 -2.21 10.56
C TYR A 55 -5.77 -1.84 11.25
N ARG A 56 -4.78 -1.50 10.43
CA ARG A 56 -3.52 -0.92 10.88
C ARG A 56 -3.30 0.38 10.12
N ALA A 57 -3.06 1.47 10.84
CA ALA A 57 -2.74 2.75 10.22
C ALA A 57 -1.39 2.67 9.49
N LEU A 58 -1.36 3.10 8.24
CA LEU A 58 -0.15 3.21 7.44
C LEU A 58 0.58 4.52 7.77
N LYS A 59 1.85 4.42 8.14
CA LYS A 59 2.70 5.59 8.42
C LYS A 59 3.03 6.36 7.13
N ASP A 60 3.27 7.66 7.26
CA ASP A 60 3.60 8.54 6.12
C ASP A 60 4.82 8.04 5.33
N GLU A 61 5.87 7.59 6.03
CA GLU A 61 7.09 7.06 5.40
C GLU A 61 6.83 5.82 4.55
N LEU A 62 5.91 4.94 4.99
CA LEU A 62 5.54 3.75 4.25
C LEU A 62 4.68 4.08 3.03
N LEU A 63 3.81 5.10 3.14
CA LEU A 63 3.06 5.59 1.99
C LEU A 63 4.01 6.19 0.95
N ALA A 64 4.94 7.05 1.36
CA ALA A 64 5.91 7.66 0.45
C ALA A 64 6.78 6.61 -0.26
N HIS A 65 7.17 5.55 0.47
CA HIS A 65 7.85 4.40 -0.09
C HIS A 65 7.00 3.68 -1.15
N ALA A 66 5.73 3.38 -0.83
CA ALA A 66 4.81 2.75 -1.76
C ALA A 66 4.61 3.60 -3.03
N GLU A 67 4.29 4.89 -2.88
CA GLU A 67 4.08 5.82 -4.00
C GLU A 67 5.27 5.83 -4.96
N LYS A 68 6.50 5.85 -4.42
CA LYS A 68 7.73 5.78 -5.23
C LYS A 68 7.79 4.50 -6.06
N ASN A 69 7.58 3.33 -5.44
CA ASN A 69 7.74 2.04 -6.10
C ASN A 69 6.62 1.78 -7.13
N PHE A 70 5.36 2.09 -6.78
CA PHE A 70 4.23 1.96 -7.69
C PHE A 70 4.36 2.90 -8.90
N LYS A 71 4.81 4.14 -8.69
CA LYS A 71 5.10 5.06 -9.80
C LYS A 71 6.22 4.55 -10.72
N GLN A 72 7.24 3.91 -10.18
CA GLN A 72 8.30 3.28 -11.00
C GLN A 72 7.77 2.09 -11.81
N HIS A 73 6.88 1.29 -11.22
CA HIS A 73 6.23 0.17 -11.90
C HIS A 73 5.36 0.64 -13.07
N LEU A 74 4.51 1.65 -12.84
CA LEU A 74 3.63 2.21 -13.86
C LEU A 74 4.37 2.92 -15.01
N LYS A 75 5.60 3.42 -14.78
CA LYS A 75 6.45 3.98 -15.84
C LYS A 75 7.14 2.93 -16.69
N SER A 76 7.30 1.72 -16.16
CA SER A 76 8.03 0.62 -16.81
C SER A 76 7.09 -0.31 -17.59
N THR A 77 5.78 -0.07 -17.52
CA THR A 77 4.72 -0.82 -18.20
C THR A 77 4.19 0.04 -19.36
#